data_AF-A0A813KTQ7-F1
#
_entry.id   AF-A0A813KTQ7-F1
#
_cell.length_a   1.000
_cell.length_b   1.000
_cell.length_c   1.000
_cell.angle_alpha   90.00
_cell.angle_beta   90.00
_cell.angle_gamma   90.00
#
_symmetry.space_group_name_H-M   'P 1'
#
loop_
_entity.id
_entity.type
_entity.pdbx_description
1 polymer ?
#
loop_
_entity_poly.entity_id
_entity_poly.type
_entity_poly.pdbx_seq_one_letter_code
_entity_poly.pdbx_strand_id
1 'polypeptide(L)'
;MHGWYRMIPVFNIGVAGGALCHMVSNPHSVGLVGMSAGCYALMAMNMADLVMNWKQNRWRYPKLAVLILLLVFDITIAQVSTGDHATGHSAHFGGYVAGLLMGVALVRNLKVERWERVLQVVALCTGLFLIIFCLAWNSRWAPRSVWDSTPWCYSRQVYNFSLFGNKKWNCVRCADAECMDKFNSMNSAMTPVAKVGINVCEHTLGWAYTR
;
A
#
# COMPACT_ATOMS: atom_id res chain seq x y z
N MET A 1 27.18 13.46 -3.03
CA MET A 1 26.28 12.62 -3.84
C MET A 1 26.51 11.17 -3.46
N HIS A 2 25.44 10.41 -3.19
CA HIS A 2 25.55 8.97 -2.97
C HIS A 2 25.92 8.32 -4.31
N GLY A 3 26.97 7.51 -4.35
CA GLY A 3 27.36 6.85 -5.60
C GLY A 3 26.24 5.94 -6.12
N TRP A 4 26.23 5.66 -7.43
CA TRP A 4 25.23 4.84 -8.10
C TRP A 4 25.01 3.48 -7.40
N TYR A 5 26.07 2.89 -6.86
CA TYR A 5 26.05 1.62 -6.13
C TYR A 5 25.18 1.61 -4.86
N ARG A 6 24.87 2.76 -4.25
CA ARG A 6 23.93 2.84 -3.12
C ARG A 6 22.51 3.17 -3.56
N MET A 7 22.38 3.93 -4.64
CA MET A 7 21.07 4.35 -5.13
C MET A 7 20.30 3.19 -5.78
N ILE A 8 20.98 2.35 -6.57
CA ILE A 8 20.36 1.19 -7.23
C ILE A 8 19.69 0.23 -6.23
N PRO A 9 20.35 -0.26 -5.17
CA PRO A 9 19.71 -1.18 -4.23
C PRO A 9 18.57 -0.51 -3.47
N VAL A 10 18.72 0.75 -3.06
CA VAL A 10 17.65 1.50 -2.37
C VAL A 10 16.42 1.67 -3.26
N PHE A 11 16.61 1.99 -4.54
CA PHE A 11 15.52 2.10 -5.50
C PHE A 11 14.76 0.78 -5.65
N ASN A 12 15.47 -0.33 -5.87
CA ASN A 12 14.86 -1.65 -6.07
C ASN A 12 14.17 -2.17 -4.80
N ILE A 13 14.79 -2.00 -3.62
CA ILE A 13 14.15 -2.34 -2.35
C ILE A 13 12.93 -1.45 -2.11
N GLY A 14 12.98 -0.19 -2.53
CA GLY A 14 11.83 0.71 -2.55
C GLY A 14 10.66 0.18 -3.37
N VAL A 15 10.92 -0.27 -4.60
CA VAL A 15 9.90 -0.88 -5.45
C VAL A 15 9.31 -2.13 -4.80
N ALA A 16 10.16 -3.03 -4.29
CA ALA A 16 9.72 -4.23 -3.59
C ALA A 16 8.90 -3.92 -2.32
N GLY A 17 9.35 -2.96 -1.50
CA GLY A 17 8.65 -2.52 -0.30
C GLY A 17 7.30 -1.87 -0.61
N GLY A 18 7.22 -1.06 -1.68
CA GLY A 18 5.98 -0.51 -2.18
C GLY A 18 4.99 -1.60 -2.62
N ALA A 19 5.46 -2.60 -3.36
CA ALA A 19 4.65 -3.74 -3.78
C ALA A 19 4.11 -4.52 -2.57
N LEU A 20 4.98 -4.87 -1.61
CA LEU A 20 4.57 -5.58 -0.39
C LEU A 20 3.52 -4.81 0.41
N CYS A 21 3.70 -3.50 0.58
CA CYS A 21 2.73 -2.66 1.30
C CYS A 21 1.39 -2.59 0.57
N HIS A 22 1.41 -2.53 -0.76
CA HIS A 22 0.18 -2.55 -1.55
C HIS A 22 -0.56 -3.87 -1.47
N MET A 23 0.14 -5.01 -1.55
CA MET A 23 -0.47 -6.33 -1.40
C MET A 23 -1.25 -6.47 -0.08
N VAL A 24 -0.68 -5.94 1.00
CA VAL A 24 -1.30 -5.97 2.34
C VAL A 24 -2.46 -4.97 2.47
N SER A 25 -2.40 -3.84 1.77
CA SER A 25 -3.40 -2.77 1.89
C SER A 25 -4.59 -2.96 0.96
N ASN A 26 -4.36 -3.46 -0.25
CA ASN A 26 -5.37 -3.60 -1.30
C ASN A 26 -5.16 -4.93 -2.05
N PRO A 27 -5.38 -6.09 -1.40
CA PRO A 27 -5.09 -7.39 -2.00
C PRO A 27 -5.99 -7.74 -3.19
N HIS A 28 -7.14 -7.07 -3.31
CA HIS A 28 -8.13 -7.34 -4.37
C HIS A 28 -8.05 -6.37 -5.56
N SER A 29 -7.10 -5.44 -5.57
CA SER A 29 -6.93 -4.48 -6.66
C SER A 29 -6.44 -5.18 -7.95
N VAL A 30 -6.89 -4.69 -9.10
CA VAL A 30 -6.51 -5.26 -10.41
C VAL A 30 -5.16 -4.68 -10.83
N GLY A 31 -4.08 -5.29 -10.34
CA GLY A 31 -2.70 -5.07 -10.82
C GLY A 31 -2.11 -3.68 -10.57
N LEU A 32 -1.22 -3.57 -9.57
CA LEU A 32 -0.33 -2.43 -9.39
C LEU A 32 0.93 -2.61 -10.25
N VAL A 33 1.14 -1.74 -11.24
CA VAL A 33 2.38 -1.69 -12.02
C VAL A 33 2.94 -0.27 -11.98
N GLY A 34 4.15 -0.11 -11.46
CA GLY A 34 4.81 1.18 -11.44
C GLY A 34 6.18 1.16 -10.78
N MET A 35 7.08 2.01 -11.28
CA MET A 35 8.40 2.23 -10.69
C MET A 35 8.42 3.38 -9.67
N SER A 36 7.30 4.10 -9.52
CA SER A 36 7.20 5.34 -8.72
C SER A 36 7.61 5.11 -7.27
N ALA A 37 7.26 3.97 -6.67
CA ALA A 37 7.68 3.60 -5.31
C ALA A 37 9.21 3.68 -5.10
N GLY A 38 10.00 3.37 -6.14
CA GLY A 38 11.46 3.56 -6.11
C GLY A 38 11.88 5.03 -6.06
N CYS A 39 11.14 5.94 -6.71
CA CYS A 39 11.36 7.38 -6.61
C CYS A 39 11.11 7.87 -5.17
N TYR A 40 10.03 7.41 -4.52
CA TYR A 40 9.79 7.71 -3.10
C TYR A 40 10.87 7.15 -2.20
N ALA A 41 11.43 5.98 -2.52
CA ALA A 41 12.55 5.43 -1.80
C ALA A 41 13.81 6.31 -1.91
N LEU A 42 14.09 6.88 -3.09
CA LEU A 42 15.20 7.82 -3.26
C LEU A 42 14.94 9.17 -2.55
N MET A 43 13.70 9.64 -2.52
CA MET A 43 13.31 10.81 -1.72
C MET A 43 13.54 10.55 -0.22
N ALA A 44 13.11 9.39 0.26
CA ALA A 44 13.30 8.97 1.65
C ALA A 44 14.77 8.74 2.01
N MET A 45 15.58 8.21 1.10
CA MET A 45 17.04 8.11 1.27
C MET A 45 17.67 9.49 1.45
N ASN A 46 17.20 10.50 0.72
CA ASN A 46 17.66 11.88 0.89
C ASN A 46 17.25 12.47 2.25
N MET A 47 16.08 12.07 2.77
CA MET A 47 15.65 12.39 4.13
C MET A 47 16.54 11.69 5.17
N ALA A 48 16.84 10.40 5.00
CA ALA A 48 17.73 9.66 5.90
C ALA A 48 19.12 10.31 5.97
N ASP A 49 19.68 10.73 4.84
CA ASP A 49 20.95 11.47 4.81
C ASP A 49 20.88 12.81 5.54
N LEU A 50 19.76 13.50 5.44
CA LEU A 50 19.57 14.76 6.15
C LEU A 50 19.50 14.54 7.67
N VAL A 51 18.83 13.47 8.11
CA VAL A 51 18.73 13.09 9.53
C VAL A 51 20.10 12.66 10.08
N MET A 52 20.80 11.78 9.37
CA MET A 52 22.09 11.22 9.80
C MET A 52 23.22 12.25 9.75
N ASN A 53 23.17 13.23 8.84
CA ASN A 53 24.26 14.19 8.63
C ASN A 53 23.80 15.65 8.87
N TRP A 54 22.81 15.88 9.74
CA TRP A 54 22.17 17.19 9.91
C TRP A 54 23.15 18.32 10.24
N LYS A 55 24.13 18.05 11.12
CA LYS A 55 25.13 19.06 11.55
C LYS A 55 26.19 19.31 10.48
N GLN A 56 26.48 18.30 9.67
CA GLN A 56 27.55 18.28 8.68
C GLN A 56 27.08 18.81 7.32
N ASN A 57 25.78 18.79 7.06
CA ASN A 57 25.22 19.20 5.78
C ASN A 57 25.01 20.72 5.71
N ARG A 58 25.83 21.41 4.91
CA ARG A 58 25.73 22.86 4.65
C ARG A 58 24.38 23.26 4.05
N TRP A 59 23.76 22.39 3.25
CA TRP A 59 22.53 22.66 2.49
C TRP A 59 21.28 22.07 3.15
N ARG A 60 21.30 21.87 4.48
CA ARG A 60 20.23 21.18 5.21
C ARG A 60 18.85 21.84 5.05
N TYR A 61 18.75 23.17 5.14
CA TYR A 61 17.47 23.86 5.04
C TYR A 61 16.89 23.85 3.62
N PRO A 62 17.67 24.17 2.55
CA PRO A 62 17.16 24.02 1.19
C PRO A 62 16.77 22.58 0.85
N LYS A 63 17.57 21.59 1.26
CA LYS A 63 17.25 20.17 1.05
C LYS A 63 15.95 19.79 1.76
N LEU A 64 15.76 20.22 3.00
CA LEU A 64 14.52 20.01 3.74
C LEU A 64 13.33 20.66 3.04
N ALA A 65 13.48 21.91 2.58
CA ALA A 65 12.42 22.65 1.90
C ALA A 65 11.96 21.94 0.63
N VAL A 66 12.90 21.45 -0.20
CA VAL A 66 12.58 20.67 -1.40
C VAL A 66 11.86 19.37 -1.04
N LEU A 67 12.33 18.64 -0.02
CA LEU A 67 11.68 17.40 0.41
C LEU A 67 10.25 17.64 0.92
N ILE A 68 10.03 18.69 1.72
CA ILE A 68 8.69 19.07 2.19
C ILE A 68 7.79 19.46 1.02
N LEU A 69 8.30 20.26 0.07
CA LEU A 69 7.54 20.70 -1.10
C LEU A 69 7.10 19.51 -1.96
N LEU A 70 7.99 18.54 -2.19
CA LEU A 70 7.65 17.31 -2.92
C LEU A 70 6.56 16.50 -2.19
N LEU A 71 6.62 16.43 -0.86
CA LEU A 71 5.63 15.73 -0.03
C LEU A 71 4.26 16.40 -0.07
N VAL A 72 4.23 17.73 0.01
CA VAL A 72 2.99 18.52 -0.11
C VAL A 72 2.38 18.35 -1.49
N PHE A 73 3.20 18.39 -2.54
CA PHE A 73 2.75 18.22 -3.91
C PHE A 73 2.15 16.82 -4.14
N ASP A 74 2.79 15.78 -3.62
CA ASP A 74 2.28 14.41 -3.68
C ASP A 74 0.91 14.24 -3.00
N ILE A 75 0.77 14.75 -1.77
CA ILE A 75 -0.51 14.72 -1.04
C ILE A 75 -1.58 15.50 -1.81
N THR A 76 -1.23 16.66 -2.37
CA THR A 76 -2.17 17.47 -3.14
C THR A 76 -2.65 16.73 -4.39
N ILE A 77 -1.74 16.09 -5.13
CA ILE A 77 -2.10 15.26 -6.28
C ILE A 77 -3.05 14.13 -5.84
N ALA A 78 -2.72 13.43 -4.76
CA ALA A 78 -3.54 12.34 -4.25
C ALA A 78 -4.98 12.74 -3.91
N GLN A 79 -5.20 13.96 -3.42
CA GLN A 79 -6.54 14.46 -3.09
C GLN A 79 -7.32 14.94 -4.33
N VAL A 80 -6.62 15.46 -5.33
CA VAL A 80 -7.23 16.06 -6.53
C VAL A 80 -7.44 15.03 -7.65
N SER A 81 -6.65 13.95 -7.66
CA SER A 81 -6.82 12.87 -8.62
C SER A 81 -8.15 12.14 -8.37
N THR A 82 -9.15 12.46 -9.18
CA THR A 82 -10.46 11.79 -9.22
C THR A 82 -10.46 10.49 -10.02
N GLY A 83 -9.31 10.14 -10.61
CA GLY A 83 -9.15 8.94 -11.42
C GLY A 83 -8.81 7.72 -10.57
N ASP A 84 -9.39 6.58 -10.96
CA ASP A 84 -9.15 5.22 -10.48
C ASP A 84 -7.73 4.74 -10.86
N HIS A 85 -6.73 5.58 -10.61
CA HIS A 85 -5.36 5.33 -10.98
C HIS A 85 -4.83 4.24 -10.05
N ALA A 86 -4.54 3.10 -10.66
CA ALA A 86 -3.88 1.94 -10.07
C ALA A 86 -2.51 2.23 -9.44
N THR A 87 -2.11 3.49 -9.23
CA THR A 87 -0.98 3.91 -8.42
C THR A 87 -1.41 3.94 -6.96
N GLY A 88 -1.32 2.81 -6.27
CA GLY A 88 -1.72 2.73 -4.87
C GLY A 88 -0.90 3.70 -4.01
N HIS A 89 -1.56 4.62 -3.32
CA HIS A 89 -0.92 5.47 -2.30
C HIS A 89 -0.16 4.65 -1.26
N SER A 90 -0.67 3.46 -0.96
CA SER A 90 0.02 2.46 -0.13
C SER A 90 1.38 2.04 -0.69
N ALA A 91 1.56 1.96 -2.01
CA ALA A 91 2.84 1.65 -2.63
C ALA A 91 3.84 2.81 -2.57
N HIS A 92 3.38 4.05 -2.76
CA HIS A 92 4.24 5.23 -2.57
C HIS A 92 4.71 5.30 -1.12
N PHE A 93 3.79 5.10 -0.17
CA PHE A 93 4.10 5.03 1.26
C PHE A 93 5.07 3.89 1.60
N GLY A 94 4.79 2.68 1.13
CA GLY A 94 5.66 1.52 1.35
C GLY A 94 7.06 1.71 0.77
N GLY A 95 7.17 2.30 -0.41
CA GLY A 95 8.45 2.65 -1.03
C GLY A 95 9.20 3.72 -0.24
N TYR A 96 8.51 4.75 0.26
CA TYR A 96 9.09 5.76 1.14
C TYR A 96 9.64 5.14 2.43
N VAL A 97 8.86 4.32 3.12
CA VAL A 97 9.28 3.64 4.37
C VAL A 97 10.49 2.74 4.11
N ALA A 98 10.43 1.90 3.07
CA ALA A 98 11.54 1.03 2.68
C ALA A 98 12.82 1.84 2.35
N GLY A 99 12.69 2.93 1.59
CA GLY A 99 13.81 3.80 1.27
C GLY A 99 14.36 4.59 2.46
N LEU A 100 13.53 4.94 3.45
CA LEU A 100 13.98 5.59 4.68
C LEU A 100 14.84 4.62 5.51
N LEU A 101 14.33 3.40 5.71
CA LEU A 101 15.03 2.35 6.48
C LEU A 101 16.34 1.96 5.80
N MET A 102 16.31 1.69 4.49
CA MET A 102 17.52 1.38 3.73
C MET A 102 18.45 2.58 3.61
N GLY A 103 17.90 3.79 3.54
CA GLY A 103 18.66 5.04 3.57
C GLY A 103 19.46 5.15 4.86
N VAL A 104 18.84 4.97 6.02
CA VAL A 104 19.53 4.99 7.32
C VAL A 104 20.64 3.93 7.35
N ALA A 105 20.37 2.72 6.85
CA ALA A 105 21.33 1.62 6.85
C ALA A 105 22.52 1.80 5.88
N LEU A 106 22.28 2.37 4.69
CA LEU A 106 23.27 2.41 3.59
C LEU A 106 23.90 3.78 3.35
N VAL A 107 23.30 4.88 3.82
CA VAL A 107 23.83 6.24 3.63
C VAL A 107 25.19 6.39 4.31
N ARG A 108 26.04 7.24 3.73
CA ARG A 108 27.35 7.53 4.30
C ARG A 108 27.17 8.36 5.56
N ASN A 109 27.55 7.78 6.69
CA ASN A 109 27.67 8.49 7.94
C ASN A 109 29.01 9.26 7.97
N LEU A 110 28.97 10.59 7.97
CA LEU A 110 30.17 11.44 7.91
C LEU A 110 30.92 11.49 9.23
N LYS A 111 30.20 11.44 10.36
CA LYS A 111 30.78 11.42 11.70
C LYS A 111 29.97 10.47 12.57
N VAL A 112 30.50 9.26 12.75
CA VAL A 112 29.79 8.18 13.44
C VAL A 112 29.61 8.50 14.93
N GLU A 113 28.37 8.73 15.33
CA GLU A 113 27.92 8.81 16.71
C GLU A 113 27.30 7.48 17.15
N ARG A 114 27.25 7.20 18.46
CA ARG A 114 26.75 5.91 18.97
C ARG A 114 25.26 5.68 18.65
N TRP A 115 24.45 6.74 18.75
CA TRP A 115 23.02 6.65 18.48
C TRP A 115 22.71 6.31 17.02
N GLU A 116 23.57 6.74 16.09
CA GLU A 116 23.42 6.45 14.65
C GLU A 116 23.61 4.96 14.36
N ARG A 117 24.53 4.28 15.05
CA ARG A 117 24.67 2.83 14.93
C ARG A 117 23.46 2.08 15.48
N VAL A 118 22.93 2.53 16.62
CA VAL A 118 21.70 1.96 17.19
C VAL A 118 20.54 2.15 16.20
N LEU A 119 20.41 3.35 15.62
CA LEU A 119 19.38 3.65 14.64
C LEU A 119 19.49 2.77 13.38
N GLN A 120 20.72 2.49 12.90
CA GLN A 120 20.95 1.56 11.79
C GLN A 120 20.49 0.14 12.08
N VAL A 121 20.82 -0.39 13.26
CA VAL A 121 20.39 -1.73 13.68
C VAL A 121 18.87 -1.78 13.81
N VAL A 122 18.25 -0.78 14.45
CA VAL A 122 16.80 -0.67 14.59
C VAL A 122 16.13 -0.60 13.21
N ALA A 123 16.68 0.16 12.26
CA ALA A 123 16.15 0.27 10.91
C ALA A 123 16.18 -1.07 10.17
N LEU A 124 17.28 -1.83 10.26
CA LEU A 124 17.39 -3.15 9.66
C LEU A 124 16.43 -4.17 10.28
N CYS A 125 16.34 -4.21 11.62
CA CYS A 125 15.39 -5.07 12.33
C CYS A 125 13.94 -4.75 11.96
N THR A 126 13.60 -3.46 11.90
CA THR A 126 12.26 -3.00 11.50
C THR A 126 11.96 -3.37 10.05
N GLY A 127 12.90 -3.17 9.12
CA GLY A 127 12.74 -3.55 7.72
C GLY A 127 12.49 -5.05 7.55
N LEU A 128 13.27 -5.89 8.25
CA LEU A 128 13.09 -7.34 8.23
C LEU A 128 11.72 -7.75 8.80
N PHE A 129 11.32 -7.17 9.94
CA PHE A 129 10.02 -7.42 10.54
C PHE A 129 8.88 -7.07 9.58
N LEU A 130 8.94 -5.91 8.92
CA LEU A 130 7.90 -5.48 7.96
C LEU A 130 7.80 -6.43 6.77
N ILE A 131 8.93 -6.91 6.23
CA ILE A 131 8.92 -7.90 5.14
C ILE A 131 8.24 -9.19 5.59
N ILE A 132 8.64 -9.72 6.75
CA ILE A 132 8.06 -10.95 7.30
C ILE A 132 6.55 -10.77 7.55
N PHE A 133 6.16 -9.64 8.15
CA PHE A 133 4.76 -9.30 8.38
C PHE A 133 3.97 -9.28 7.08
N CYS A 134 4.46 -8.60 6.03
CA CYS A 134 3.77 -8.52 4.75
C CYS A 134 3.60 -9.91 4.11
N LEU A 135 4.65 -10.74 4.12
CA LEU A 135 4.59 -12.09 3.55
C LEU A 135 3.63 -12.99 4.35
N ALA A 136 3.70 -12.97 5.68
CA ALA A 136 2.82 -13.75 6.55
C ALA A 136 1.36 -13.26 6.48
N TRP A 137 1.14 -11.95 6.27
CA TRP A 137 -0.20 -11.40 6.11
C TRP A 137 -0.85 -11.91 4.82
N ASN A 138 -0.07 -11.92 3.72
CA ASN A 138 -0.51 -12.32 2.39
C ASN A 138 -0.66 -13.83 2.19
N SER A 139 -0.06 -14.66 3.04
CA SER A 139 -0.19 -16.12 2.94
C SER A 139 -1.54 -16.67 3.44
N ARG A 140 -2.41 -15.81 3.98
CA ARG A 140 -3.72 -16.22 4.52
C ARG A 140 -4.81 -16.21 3.44
N TRP A 141 -5.65 -17.24 3.50
CA TRP A 141 -6.82 -17.40 2.63
C TRP A 141 -8.11 -17.39 3.45
N ALA A 142 -9.18 -16.70 3.04
CA ALA A 142 -9.26 -15.76 1.91
C ALA A 142 -8.49 -14.45 2.18
N PRO A 143 -8.00 -13.76 1.13
CA PRO A 143 -7.23 -12.53 1.29
C PRO A 143 -8.08 -11.43 1.95
N ARG A 144 -7.41 -10.58 2.74
CA ARG A 144 -8.02 -9.41 3.38
C ARG A 144 -7.01 -8.30 3.52
N SER A 145 -7.45 -7.05 3.38
CA SER A 145 -6.60 -5.91 3.68
C SER A 145 -6.32 -5.84 5.19
N VAL A 146 -5.26 -5.14 5.59
CA VAL A 146 -5.03 -4.80 7.02
C VAL A 146 -6.10 -3.88 7.60
N TRP A 147 -6.81 -3.17 6.73
CA TRP A 147 -7.87 -2.23 7.11
C TRP A 147 -9.24 -2.92 7.22
N ASP A 148 -9.39 -4.13 6.67
CA ASP A 148 -10.63 -4.89 6.66
C ASP A 148 -10.60 -6.02 7.69
N SER A 149 -11.70 -6.15 8.43
CA SER A 149 -11.89 -7.21 9.44
C SER A 149 -12.32 -8.53 8.81
N THR A 150 -12.98 -8.48 7.65
CA THR A 150 -13.59 -9.65 7.03
C THR A 150 -12.79 -10.09 5.79
N PRO A 151 -12.29 -11.33 5.74
CA PRO A 151 -11.68 -11.87 4.53
C PRO A 151 -12.74 -12.16 3.47
N TRP A 152 -12.35 -12.08 2.20
CA TRP A 152 -13.23 -12.44 1.09
C TRP A 152 -12.44 -12.73 -0.18
N CYS A 153 -13.00 -13.53 -1.08
CA CYS A 153 -12.41 -13.83 -2.39
C CYS A 153 -13.43 -13.72 -3.54
N TYR A 154 -14.68 -13.43 -3.20
CA TYR A 154 -15.79 -13.31 -4.13
C TYR A 154 -16.58 -12.05 -3.85
N SER A 155 -16.95 -11.34 -4.92
CA SER A 155 -17.82 -10.16 -4.86
C SER A 155 -18.77 -10.13 -6.06
N ARG A 156 -20.05 -9.82 -5.81
CA ARG A 156 -21.07 -9.64 -6.86
C ARG A 156 -22.09 -8.58 -6.45
N GLN A 157 -22.86 -8.12 -7.42
CA GLN A 157 -24.12 -7.43 -7.19
C GLN A 157 -25.27 -8.41 -7.35
N VAL A 158 -26.21 -8.38 -6.41
CA VAL A 158 -27.38 -9.24 -6.39
C VAL A 158 -28.64 -8.39 -6.31
N TYR A 159 -29.59 -8.64 -7.19
CA TYR A 159 -30.92 -8.04 -7.12
C TYR A 159 -31.91 -9.07 -6.55
N ASN A 160 -32.35 -8.89 -5.30
CA ASN A 160 -33.28 -9.81 -4.65
C ASN A 160 -34.12 -9.10 -3.58
N PHE A 161 -35.40 -8.91 -3.84
CA PHE A 161 -36.32 -8.24 -2.92
C PHE A 161 -36.58 -9.05 -1.64
N SER A 162 -36.68 -10.38 -1.74
CA SER A 162 -36.93 -11.24 -0.58
C SER A 162 -35.75 -11.30 0.37
N LEU A 163 -34.52 -11.15 -0.13
CA LEU A 163 -33.30 -11.20 0.69
C LEU A 163 -32.94 -9.84 1.32
N PHE A 164 -33.09 -8.75 0.56
CA PHE A 164 -32.63 -7.41 1.00
C PHE A 164 -33.77 -6.44 1.35
N GLY A 165 -35.03 -6.83 1.13
CA GLY A 165 -36.20 -5.99 1.37
C GLY A 165 -36.31 -4.76 0.46
N ASN A 166 -35.50 -4.67 -0.60
CA ASN A 166 -35.43 -3.51 -1.49
C ASN A 166 -35.31 -3.92 -2.96
N LYS A 167 -35.73 -2.99 -3.85
CA LYS A 167 -35.68 -3.15 -5.31
C LYS A 167 -34.40 -2.55 -5.90
N LYS A 168 -33.25 -2.77 -5.27
CA LYS A 168 -31.95 -2.24 -5.70
C LYS A 168 -30.92 -3.36 -5.84
N TRP A 169 -29.84 -3.07 -6.56
CA TRP A 169 -28.66 -3.93 -6.58
C TRP A 169 -27.90 -3.78 -5.27
N ASN A 170 -27.62 -4.90 -4.62
CA ASN A 170 -26.92 -4.95 -3.35
C ASN A 170 -25.57 -5.66 -3.55
N CYS A 171 -24.49 -5.09 -3.03
CA CYS A 171 -23.18 -5.72 -3.09
C CYS A 171 -23.05 -6.80 -2.02
N VAL A 172 -22.58 -7.97 -2.44
CA VAL A 172 -22.33 -9.12 -1.56
C VAL A 172 -20.88 -9.54 -1.70
N ARG A 173 -20.26 -9.94 -0.59
CA ARG A 173 -18.93 -10.56 -0.55
C ARG A 173 -18.93 -11.84 0.27
N CYS A 174 -18.11 -12.79 -0.18
CA CYS A 174 -17.99 -14.12 0.42
C CYS A 174 -16.52 -14.53 0.61
N ALA A 175 -16.23 -15.21 1.72
CA ALA A 175 -14.96 -15.86 2.03
C ALA A 175 -14.94 -17.36 1.71
N ASP A 176 -16.08 -18.03 1.88
CA ASP A 176 -16.22 -19.49 1.80
C ASP A 176 -17.09 -19.97 0.62
N ALA A 177 -16.95 -21.25 0.28
CA ALA A 177 -17.65 -21.87 -0.84
C ALA A 177 -19.17 -21.92 -0.65
N GLU A 178 -19.66 -22.15 0.58
CA GLU A 178 -21.09 -22.21 0.86
C GLU A 178 -21.77 -20.86 0.56
N CYS A 179 -21.13 -19.76 0.95
CA CYS A 179 -21.57 -18.41 0.63
C CYS A 179 -21.56 -18.15 -0.89
N MET A 180 -20.50 -18.57 -1.59
CA MET A 180 -20.40 -18.41 -3.04
C MET A 180 -21.49 -19.20 -3.78
N ASP A 181 -21.72 -20.45 -3.40
CA ASP A 181 -22.70 -21.33 -4.01
C ASP A 181 -24.13 -20.85 -3.79
N LYS A 182 -24.41 -20.27 -2.61
CA LYS A 182 -25.69 -19.61 -2.33
C LYS A 182 -26.01 -18.53 -3.36
N PHE A 183 -25.07 -17.65 -3.69
CA PHE A 183 -25.33 -16.57 -4.65
C PHE A 183 -25.23 -17.04 -6.11
N ASN A 184 -24.34 -17.97 -6.43
CA ASN A 184 -24.23 -18.52 -7.78
C ASN A 184 -25.49 -19.32 -8.18
N SER A 185 -26.06 -20.10 -7.26
CA SER A 185 -27.30 -20.85 -7.50
C SER A 185 -28.55 -19.96 -7.58
N MET A 186 -28.52 -18.77 -6.99
CA MET A 186 -29.59 -17.79 -7.09
C MET A 186 -29.66 -17.08 -8.45
N ASN A 187 -28.66 -17.22 -9.32
CA ASN A 187 -28.65 -16.49 -10.59
C ASN A 187 -29.75 -16.98 -11.54
N SER A 188 -30.84 -16.22 -11.60
CA SER A 188 -32.02 -16.50 -12.42
C SER A 188 -32.56 -15.22 -13.05
N ALA A 189 -33.52 -15.33 -13.97
CA ALA A 189 -34.18 -14.17 -14.57
C ALA A 189 -34.90 -13.28 -13.54
N MET A 190 -35.35 -13.85 -12.40
CA MET A 190 -36.03 -13.13 -11.33
C MET A 190 -35.04 -12.55 -10.30
N THR A 191 -33.88 -13.17 -10.15
CA THR A 191 -32.84 -12.81 -9.15
C THR A 191 -31.47 -12.75 -9.82
N PRO A 192 -31.23 -11.75 -10.68
CA PRO A 192 -30.00 -11.68 -11.44
C PRO A 192 -28.79 -11.38 -10.55
N VAL A 193 -27.66 -12.01 -10.87
CA VAL A 193 -26.36 -11.80 -10.21
C VAL A 193 -25.35 -11.31 -11.24
N ALA A 194 -24.74 -10.16 -10.98
CA ALA A 194 -23.82 -9.49 -11.89
C ALA A 194 -22.43 -9.32 -11.29
N LYS A 195 -21.41 -9.32 -12.15
CA LYS A 195 -20.05 -8.91 -11.77
C LYS A 195 -20.05 -7.43 -11.43
N VAL A 196 -19.22 -7.03 -10.48
CA VAL A 196 -19.10 -5.65 -10.02
C VAL A 196 -17.65 -5.28 -9.82
N GLY A 197 -17.28 -4.04 -10.15
CA GLY A 197 -15.99 -3.48 -9.77
C GLY A 197 -15.94 -3.27 -8.27
N ILE A 198 -14.88 -3.75 -7.61
CA ILE A 198 -14.75 -3.73 -6.15
C ILE A 198 -14.92 -2.32 -5.60
N ASN A 199 -14.32 -1.33 -6.26
CA ASN A 199 -14.37 0.09 -5.88
C ASN A 199 -15.81 0.62 -5.77
N VAL A 200 -16.73 0.13 -6.62
CA VAL A 200 -18.15 0.54 -6.59
C VAL A 200 -18.82 0.05 -5.31
N CYS A 201 -18.52 -1.17 -4.87
CA CYS A 201 -19.07 -1.72 -3.64
C CYS A 201 -18.40 -1.13 -2.40
N GLU A 202 -17.09 -0.86 -2.44
CA GLU A 202 -16.35 -0.35 -1.30
C GLU A 202 -16.60 1.13 -1.02
N HIS A 203 -16.71 1.96 -2.06
CA HIS A 203 -16.80 3.42 -1.91
C HIS A 203 -18.18 4.02 -2.20
N THR A 204 -19.01 3.34 -3.00
CA THR A 204 -20.30 3.92 -3.46
C THR A 204 -21.51 3.25 -2.84
N LEU A 205 -21.60 1.92 -2.91
CA LEU A 205 -22.83 1.18 -2.54
C LEU A 205 -22.78 0.55 -1.14
N GLY A 206 -21.58 0.27 -0.63
CA GLY A 206 -21.38 -0.47 0.61
C GLY A 206 -21.68 -1.97 0.46
N TRP A 207 -21.19 -2.77 1.41
CA TRP A 207 -21.45 -4.20 1.48
C TRP A 207 -22.77 -4.48 2.23
N ALA A 208 -23.79 -4.94 1.51
CA ALA A 208 -25.07 -5.31 2.11
C ALA A 208 -25.05 -6.70 2.77
N TYR A 209 -24.14 -7.56 2.31
CA TYR A 209 -23.94 -8.89 2.88
C TYR A 209 -22.45 -9.24 2.87
N THR A 210 -21.95 -9.73 4.01
CA THR A 210 -20.58 -10.19 4.18
C THR A 210 -20.60 -11.48 4.98
N ARG A 211 -19.92 -12.52 4.48
CA ARG A 211 -19.67 -13.77 5.19
C ARG A 211 -18.30 -14.31 4.83
#